data_AF-G5F1N6-F1
#
_entry.id   AF-G5F1N6-F1
#
_cell.length_a   1.000
_cell.length_b   1.000
_cell.length_c   1.000
_cell.angle_alpha   90.00
_cell.angle_beta   90.00
_cell.angle_gamma   90.00
#
_symmetry.space_group_name_H-M   'P 1'
#
loop_
_entity.id
_entity.type
_entity.pdbx_description
1 polymer ?
#
loop_
_entity_poly.entity_id
_entity_poly.type
_entity_poly.pdbx_seq_one_letter_code
_entity_poly.pdbx_strand_id
1 'polypeptide(L)'
;MTERDYSKLSKTLIITDMYETDAEPLVLGGVAIPAERCEEFIEAVEKLAVEQFGGATFGELLDNDLEDEAASASSIQYDKEQVDAVLQVATKILKQASDQ
;
A
#
# COMPACT_ATOMS: atom_id res chain seq x y z
N MET A 1 -11.86 25.52 -13.93
CA MET A 1 -11.93 24.11 -13.51
C MET A 1 -13.30 23.61 -13.88
N THR A 2 -13.40 22.56 -14.68
CA THR A 2 -14.68 21.85 -14.90
C THR A 2 -15.15 21.28 -13.56
N GLU A 3 -16.42 21.48 -13.24
CA GLU A 3 -17.05 20.94 -12.04
C GLU A 3 -17.01 19.41 -12.10
N ARG A 4 -16.53 18.75 -11.04
CA ARG A 4 -16.44 17.29 -11.00
C ARG A 4 -17.83 16.71 -10.77
N ASP A 5 -18.29 15.89 -11.70
CA ASP A 5 -19.56 15.18 -11.60
C ASP A 5 -19.39 13.89 -10.78
N TYR A 6 -19.60 14.00 -9.47
CA TYR A 6 -19.46 12.89 -8.53
C TYR A 6 -20.48 11.76 -8.77
N SER A 7 -21.61 12.04 -9.42
CA SER A 7 -22.66 11.05 -9.66
C SER A 7 -22.24 9.92 -10.60
N LYS A 8 -21.16 10.12 -11.37
CA LYS A 8 -20.62 9.14 -12.32
C LYS A 8 -19.56 8.23 -11.73
N LEU A 9 -19.02 8.57 -10.55
CA LEU A 9 -17.96 7.78 -9.92
C LEU A 9 -18.55 6.48 -9.36
N SER A 10 -18.04 5.35 -9.83
CA SER A 10 -18.64 4.02 -9.55
C SER A 10 -17.60 2.91 -9.40
N LYS A 11 -16.33 3.19 -9.65
CA LYS A 11 -15.21 2.28 -9.38
C LYS A 11 -14.23 2.98 -8.44
N THR A 12 -13.72 2.23 -7.46
CA THR A 12 -12.82 2.74 -6.45
C THR A 12 -11.57 1.89 -6.40
N LEU A 13 -10.40 2.53 -6.42
CA LEU A 13 -9.13 1.92 -6.06
C LEU A 13 -8.72 2.47 -4.70
N ILE A 14 -8.35 1.59 -3.77
CA ILE A 14 -7.77 1.95 -2.48
C ILE A 14 -6.46 1.21 -2.30
N ILE A 15 -5.52 1.87 -1.62
CA ILE A 15 -4.29 1.27 -1.12
C ILE A 15 -4.43 1.22 0.40
N THR A 16 -4.30 0.02 0.95
CA THR A 16 -4.35 -0.24 2.39
C THR A 16 -3.08 -0.94 2.82
N ASP A 17 -2.68 -0.75 4.07
CA ASP A 17 -1.69 -1.63 4.67
C ASP A 17 -2.38 -2.95 5.07
N MET A 18 -1.92 -4.07 4.48
CA MET A 18 -2.51 -5.39 4.72
C MET A 18 -2.10 -6.01 6.06
N TYR A 19 -1.04 -5.49 6.68
CA TYR A 19 -0.52 -6.01 7.94
C TYR A 19 -0.91 -5.13 9.12
N GLU A 20 -1.68 -4.06 8.88
CA GLU A 20 -2.26 -3.30 9.96
C GLU A 20 -3.27 -4.17 10.72
N THR A 21 -3.00 -4.35 12.01
CA THR A 21 -3.75 -5.26 12.87
C THR A 21 -4.99 -4.62 13.51
N ASP A 22 -5.27 -3.35 13.18
CA ASP A 22 -6.46 -2.65 13.64
C ASP A 22 -7.73 -3.21 12.97
N ALA A 23 -8.86 -3.09 13.68
CA ALA A 23 -10.14 -3.64 13.25
C ALA A 23 -10.68 -2.98 11.96
N GLU A 24 -10.18 -1.80 11.62
CA GLU A 24 -10.48 -1.09 10.38
C GLU A 24 -9.18 -0.91 9.58
N PRO A 25 -9.11 -1.40 8.33
CA PRO A 25 -7.89 -1.27 7.53
C PRO A 25 -7.62 0.21 7.23
N LEU A 26 -6.42 0.69 7.56
CA LEU A 26 -6.01 2.04 7.24
C LEU A 26 -5.91 2.24 5.73
N VAL A 27 -6.65 3.21 5.22
CA VAL A 27 -6.55 3.64 3.83
C VAL A 27 -5.39 4.62 3.71
N LEU A 28 -4.30 4.18 3.09
CA LEU A 28 -3.12 5.00 2.79
C LEU A 28 -3.39 5.99 1.65
N GLY A 29 -4.28 5.62 0.73
CA GLY A 29 -4.72 6.47 -0.37
C GLY A 29 -5.80 5.81 -1.21
N GLY A 30 -6.51 6.61 -2.02
CA GLY A 30 -7.54 6.07 -2.90
C GLY A 30 -8.11 7.09 -3.86
N VAL A 31 -8.75 6.57 -4.92
CA VAL A 31 -9.41 7.36 -5.95
C VAL A 31 -10.70 6.69 -6.39
N ALA A 32 -11.67 7.50 -6.81
CA ALA A 32 -12.90 7.04 -7.43
C ALA A 32 -12.97 7.55 -8.87
N ILE A 33 -13.38 6.68 -9.79
CA ILE A 33 -13.43 6.95 -11.24
C ILE A 33 -14.78 6.53 -11.82
N PRO A 34 -15.16 7.10 -12.99
CA PRO A 34 -16.27 6.58 -13.76
C PRO A 34 -15.98 5.17 -14.32
N ALA A 35 -17.00 4.31 -14.37
CA ALA A 35 -16.85 2.94 -14.85
C ALA A 35 -16.37 2.87 -16.30
N GLU A 36 -16.77 3.84 -17.13
CA GLU A 36 -16.37 3.91 -18.54
C GLU A 36 -14.87 4.19 -18.76
N ARG A 37 -14.14 4.61 -17.71
CA ARG A 37 -12.69 4.84 -17.76
C ARG A 37 -11.87 3.80 -17.00
N CYS A 38 -12.50 2.72 -16.55
CA CYS A 38 -11.85 1.74 -15.68
C CYS A 38 -10.65 1.07 -16.34
N GLU A 39 -10.75 0.65 -17.60
CA GLU A 39 -9.68 -0.04 -18.33
C GLU A 39 -8.47 0.88 -18.53
N GLU A 40 -8.69 2.08 -19.08
CA GLU A 40 -7.65 3.10 -19.26
C GLU A 40 -6.95 3.47 -17.94
N PHE A 41 -7.72 3.54 -16.86
CA PHE A 41 -7.17 3.82 -15.53
C PHE A 41 -6.27 2.69 -15.02
N ILE A 42 -6.69 1.44 -15.17
CA ILE A 42 -5.89 0.27 -14.74
C ILE A 42 -4.56 0.24 -15.51
N GLU A 43 -4.60 0.36 -16.83
CA GLU A 43 -3.40 0.39 -17.67
C GLU A 43 -2.44 1.52 -17.25
N ALA A 44 -2.98 2.70 -16.96
CA ALA A 44 -2.18 3.84 -16.51
C ALA A 44 -1.53 3.59 -15.13
N VAL A 45 -2.26 2.98 -14.20
CA VAL A 45 -1.74 2.64 -12.87
C VAL A 45 -0.66 1.56 -12.94
N GLU A 46 -0.89 0.48 -13.70
CA GLU A 46 0.08 -0.59 -13.90
C GLU A 46 1.37 -0.06 -14.53
N LYS A 47 1.23 0.70 -15.62
CA LYS A 47 2.36 1.33 -16.30
C LYS A 47 3.15 2.23 -15.34
N LEU A 48 2.46 3.07 -14.57
CA LEU A 48 3.09 3.95 -13.60
C LEU A 48 3.86 3.15 -12.54
N ALA A 49 3.25 2.10 -11.99
CA ALA A 49 3.86 1.25 -10.97
C ALA A 49 5.14 0.56 -11.50
N VAL A 50 5.08 -0.04 -12.69
CA VAL A 50 6.21 -0.74 -13.30
C VAL A 50 7.31 0.24 -13.71
N GLU A 51 6.98 1.26 -14.49
CA GLU A 51 8.00 2.12 -15.12
C GLU A 51 8.65 3.11 -14.15
N GLN A 52 7.91 3.62 -13.16
CA GLN A 52 8.42 4.67 -12.26
C GLN A 52 8.79 4.17 -10.87
N PHE A 53 8.16 3.09 -10.40
CA PHE A 53 8.33 2.60 -9.03
C PHE A 53 8.97 1.21 -8.97
N GLY A 54 9.33 0.61 -10.11
CA GLY A 54 9.96 -0.71 -10.18
C GLY A 54 9.04 -1.84 -9.74
N GLY A 55 7.72 -1.64 -9.84
CA GLY A 55 6.73 -2.67 -9.55
C GLY A 55 6.63 -3.73 -10.66
N ALA A 56 5.72 -4.66 -10.46
CA ALA A 56 5.34 -5.68 -11.43
C ALA A 56 3.80 -5.70 -11.56
N THR A 57 3.31 -6.04 -12.75
CA THR A 57 1.88 -6.31 -12.94
C THR A 57 1.47 -7.61 -12.24
N PHE A 58 0.18 -7.77 -11.95
CA PHE A 58 -0.31 -9.02 -11.36
C PHE A 58 -0.08 -10.23 -12.27
N GLY A 59 -0.18 -10.05 -13.59
CA GLY A 59 0.15 -11.10 -14.57
C GLY A 59 1.62 -11.52 -14.49
N GLU A 60 2.55 -10.57 -14.39
CA GLU A 60 3.97 -10.88 -14.22
C GLU A 60 4.25 -11.63 -12.92
N LEU A 61 3.57 -11.30 -11.82
CA LEU A 61 3.69 -12.03 -10.56
C LEU A 61 3.17 -13.48 -10.70
N LEU A 62 2.01 -13.68 -11.32
CA LEU A 62 1.47 -15.03 -11.55
C LEU A 62 2.39 -15.91 -12.40
N ASP A 63 3.09 -15.31 -13.37
CA ASP A 63 3.95 -16.05 -14.29
C ASP A 63 5.38 -16.26 -13.76
N ASN A 64 5.91 -15.32 -12.98
CA ASN A 64 7.34 -15.28 -12.60
C ASN A 64 7.59 -15.38 -11.09
N ASP A 65 6.64 -15.01 -10.24
CA ASP A 65 6.77 -15.05 -8.78
C ASP A 65 6.09 -16.29 -8.19
N LEU A 66 6.47 -17.47 -8.71
CA LEU A 66 5.80 -18.75 -8.39
C LEU A 66 6.00 -19.20 -6.93
N GLU A 67 7.00 -18.65 -6.25
CA GLU A 67 7.30 -18.94 -4.84
C GLU A 67 6.77 -17.85 -3.88
N ASP A 68 5.96 -16.92 -4.40
CA ASP A 68 5.42 -15.79 -3.63
C ASP A 68 6.53 -14.99 -2.92
N GLU A 69 7.67 -14.76 -3.60
CA GLU A 69 8.79 -13.97 -3.08
C GLU A 69 8.34 -12.54 -2.77
N ALA A 70 7.44 -11.95 -3.56
CA ALA A 70 6.91 -10.62 -3.30
C ALA A 70 6.12 -10.57 -1.97
N ALA A 71 5.30 -11.60 -1.70
CA ALA A 71 4.57 -11.70 -0.44
C ALA A 71 5.53 -11.91 0.74
N SER A 72 6.55 -12.75 0.56
CA SER A 72 7.58 -13.01 1.56
C SER A 72 8.38 -11.75 1.91
N ALA A 73 8.79 -10.97 0.90
CA ALA A 73 9.48 -9.70 1.08
C ALA A 73 8.60 -8.69 1.83
N SER A 74 7.31 -8.62 1.49
CA SER A 74 6.34 -7.75 2.17
C SER A 74 6.23 -8.11 3.67
N SER A 75 6.11 -9.40 3.99
CA SER A 75 6.04 -9.87 5.39
C SER A 75 7.31 -9.56 6.18
N ILE A 76 8.49 -9.79 5.59
CA ILE A 76 9.77 -9.50 6.25
C ILE A 76 9.91 -8.01 6.55
N GLN A 77 9.49 -7.16 5.62
CA GLN A 77 9.54 -5.72 5.80
C GLN A 77 8.61 -5.27 6.94
N TYR A 78 7.39 -5.81 6.99
CA TYR A 78 6.47 -5.55 8.10
C TYR A 78 7.06 -5.95 9.46
N ASP A 79 7.62 -7.17 9.57
CA ASP A 79 8.23 -7.64 10.82
C ASP A 79 9.35 -6.71 11.29
N LYS A 80 10.17 -6.22 10.34
CA LYS A 80 11.23 -5.26 10.63
C LYS A 80 10.70 -3.93 11.14
N GLU A 81 9.64 -3.40 10.52
CA GLU A 81 9.00 -2.15 10.95
C GLU A 81 8.43 -2.26 12.38
N GLN A 82 7.84 -3.41 12.72
CA GLN A 82 7.36 -3.68 14.08
C GLN A 82 8.51 -3.72 15.09
N VAL A 83 9.62 -4.39 14.76
CA VAL A 83 10.81 -4.41 15.63
C VAL A 83 11.37 -3.01 15.85
N ASP A 84 11.47 -2.20 14.79
CA ASP A 84 11.97 -0.84 14.86
C ASP A 84 11.03 0.05 15.72
N ALA A 85 9.72 -0.10 15.58
CA ALA A 85 8.74 0.61 16.40
C ALA A 85 8.88 0.26 17.90
N VAL A 86 9.01 -1.02 18.23
CA VAL A 86 9.23 -1.47 19.62
C VAL A 86 10.54 -0.93 20.18
N LEU A 87 11.62 -0.95 19.39
CA LEU A 87 12.93 -0.46 19.82
C LEU A 87 12.92 1.06 20.07
N GLN A 88 12.21 1.83 19.25
CA GLN A 88 12.02 3.26 19.46
C GLN A 88 11.29 3.56 20.77
N VAL A 89 10.20 2.83 21.05
CA VAL A 89 9.46 2.96 22.30
C VAL A 89 10.33 2.58 23.50
N ALA A 90 11.04 1.45 23.44
CA ALA A 90 11.94 1.01 24.50
C ALA A 90 13.05 2.04 24.78
N THR A 91 13.64 2.61 23.72
CA THR A 91 14.67 3.66 23.84
C THR A 91 14.12 4.91 24.52
N LYS A 92 12.88 5.30 24.20
CA LYS A 92 12.21 6.45 24.84
C LYS A 92 11.99 6.20 26.33
N ILE A 93 11.52 5.01 26.71
CA ILE A 93 11.31 4.63 28.11
C ILE A 93 12.64 4.65 28.89
N LEU A 94 13.70 4.06 28.31
CA LEU A 94 15.01 4.02 28.95
C LEU A 94 15.59 5.42 29.17
N LYS A 95 15.46 6.33 28.19
CA LYS A 95 15.87 7.73 28.35
C LYS A 95 15.09 8.45 29.46
N GLN A 96 13.79 8.25 29.53
CA GLN A 96 12.96 8.85 30.59
C GLN A 96 13.30 8.32 31.98
N ALA A 97 13.68 7.04 32.08
CA ALA A 97 14.11 6.44 33.35
C ALA A 97 15.53 6.86 33.78
N SER A 98 16.39 7.23 32.83
CA SER A 98 17.74 7.74 33.13
C SER A 98 17.79 9.24 33.46
N ASP A 99 16.74 9.99 33.12
CA ASP A 99 16.59 11.42 33.41
C ASP A 99 15.86 11.68 34.75
N GLN A 100 15.52 10.62 35.51
CA GLN A 100 14.99 10.65 36.89
C GLN A 100 16.08 10.34 37.92
#